data_AF-T2SAL4-F1
#
_entry.id   AF-T2SAL4-F1
#
_cell.length_a   1.000
_cell.length_b   1.000
_cell.length_c   1.000
_cell.angle_alpha   90.00
_cell.angle_beta   90.00
_cell.angle_gamma   90.00
#
_symmetry.space_group_name_H-M   'P 1'
#
loop_
_entity.id
_entity.type
_entity.pdbx_description
1 polymer ?
#
loop_
_entity_poly.entity_id
_entity_poly.type
_entity_poly.pdbx_seq_one_letter_code
_entity_poly.pdbx_strand_id
1 'polypeptide(L)'
;MALVYLAQSDTTIGLLSKDSEKLNALKNRPKNKSVLIESVDFSTLKNLARAPNAFKNLIRRSTKTTFIYPNSKAVRVIKGRHGDFFKAF
;
A
#
# COMPACT_ATOMS: atom_id res chain seq x y z
N MET A 1 -4.81 -7.10 18.80
CA MET A 1 -5.51 -5.88 18.31
C MET A 1 -4.59 -5.12 17.38
N ALA A 2 -5.02 -4.80 16.15
CA ALA A 2 -4.23 -3.95 15.25
C ALA A 2 -4.35 -2.47 15.65
N LEU A 3 -3.22 -1.76 15.69
CA LEU A 3 -3.14 -0.32 15.95
C LEU A 3 -3.35 0.48 14.65
N VAL A 4 -3.73 1.75 14.80
CA VAL A 4 -3.77 2.72 13.70
C VAL A 4 -2.70 3.78 13.96
N TYR A 5 -1.87 4.05 12.95
CA TYR A 5 -0.79 5.03 13.01
C TYR A 5 -1.13 6.23 12.14
N LEU A 6 -0.91 7.44 12.67
CA LEU A 6 -0.82 8.65 11.86
C LEU A 6 0.67 8.87 11.55
N ALA A 7 1.06 8.71 10.29
CA ALA A 7 2.46 8.75 9.89
C ALA A 7 2.65 9.56 8.60
N GLN A 8 3.81 10.20 8.46
CA GLN A 8 4.22 10.89 7.24
C GLN A 8 4.51 9.86 6.13
N SER A 9 3.72 9.85 5.05
CA SER A 9 3.98 9.02 3.87
C SER A 9 4.91 9.71 2.87
N ASP A 10 5.22 9.00 1.77
CA ASP A 10 5.98 9.54 0.64
C ASP A 10 5.28 10.69 -0.11
N THR A 11 3.98 10.88 0.11
CA THR A 11 3.17 11.98 -0.45
C THR A 11 2.69 12.99 0.60
N THR A 12 2.06 12.53 1.69
CA THR A 12 1.47 13.39 2.74
C THR A 12 1.27 12.54 4.00
N ILE A 13 0.76 13.11 5.09
CA ILE A 13 0.36 12.33 6.26
C ILE A 13 -0.75 11.33 5.87
N GLY A 14 -0.59 10.07 6.30
CA GLY A 14 -1.52 8.98 6.08
C GLY A 14 -1.89 8.28 7.38
N LEU A 15 -3.05 7.60 7.35
CA LEU A 15 -3.47 6.65 8.37
C LEU A 15 -3.13 5.24 7.91
N LEU A 16 -2.34 4.52 8.70
CA LEU A 16 -1.82 3.18 8.40
C LEU A 16 -2.31 2.16 9.42
N SER A 17 -2.62 0.96 8.99
CA SER A 17 -2.95 -0.18 9.85
C SER A 17 -2.86 -1.48 9.07
N LYS A 18 -2.63 -2.60 9.77
CA LYS A 18 -2.82 -3.96 9.23
C LYS A 18 -4.32 -4.35 9.16
N ASP A 19 -5.21 -3.53 9.73
CA ASP A 19 -6.67 -3.75 9.76
C ASP A 19 -7.40 -2.71 8.90
N SER A 20 -7.87 -3.16 7.73
CA SER A 20 -8.56 -2.30 6.77
C SER A 20 -9.94 -1.85 7.24
N GLU A 21 -10.64 -2.66 8.04
CA GLU A 21 -11.96 -2.31 8.56
C GLU A 21 -11.87 -1.15 9.55
N LYS A 22 -10.86 -1.18 10.43
CA LYS A 22 -10.56 -0.05 11.33
C LYS A 22 -10.21 1.22 10.56
N LEU A 23 -9.39 1.12 9.52
CA LEU A 23 -9.08 2.29 8.68
C LEU A 23 -10.33 2.85 7.99
N ASN A 24 -11.21 1.98 7.51
CA ASN A 24 -12.46 2.40 6.88
C ASN A 24 -13.40 3.05 7.88
N ALA A 25 -13.59 2.45 9.06
CA ALA A 25 -14.40 3.01 10.13
C ALA A 25 -13.90 4.40 10.55
N LEU A 26 -12.59 4.55 10.81
CA LEU A 26 -11.98 5.83 11.20
C LEU A 26 -12.11 6.90 10.10
N LYS A 27 -12.11 6.50 8.83
CA LYS A 27 -12.26 7.39 7.68
C LYS A 27 -13.71 7.59 7.24
N ASN A 28 -14.71 7.13 8.02
CA ASN A 28 -16.12 7.17 7.65
C ASN A 28 -16.41 6.54 6.27
N ARG A 29 -15.78 5.40 5.98
CA ARG A 29 -15.95 4.63 4.74
C ARG A 29 -16.73 3.34 5.01
N PRO A 30 -17.43 2.79 4.00
CA PRO A 30 -18.02 1.45 4.12
C PRO A 30 -16.95 0.41 4.50
N LYS A 31 -17.29 -0.54 5.38
CA LYS A 31 -16.35 -1.57 5.87
C LYS A 31 -15.64 -2.32 4.74
N ASN A 32 -16.39 -2.62 3.68
CA ASN A 32 -15.93 -3.41 2.54
C ASN A 32 -15.20 -2.58 1.45
N LYS A 33 -14.95 -1.29 1.69
CA LYS A 33 -14.23 -0.45 0.72
C LYS A 33 -12.76 -0.87 0.67
N SER A 34 -12.27 -1.21 -0.52
CA SER A 34 -10.84 -1.53 -0.71
C SER A 34 -9.95 -0.35 -0.30
N VAL A 35 -8.85 -0.66 0.39
CA VAL A 35 -7.83 0.30 0.83
C VAL A 35 -6.57 0.14 -0.02
N LEU A 36 -5.85 1.24 -0.24
CA LEU A 36 -4.53 1.21 -0.87
C LEU A 36 -3.57 0.38 -0.02
N ILE A 37 -2.85 -0.55 -0.64
CA ILE A 37 -1.85 -1.39 0.00
C ILE A 37 -0.46 -0.81 -0.30
N GLU A 38 0.33 -0.58 0.73
CA GLU A 38 1.73 -0.16 0.59
C GLU A 38 2.65 -1.35 0.84
N SER A 39 3.54 -1.61 -0.11
CA SER A 39 4.49 -2.72 -0.09
C SER A 39 5.91 -2.18 -0.03
N VAL A 40 6.76 -2.72 0.84
CA VAL A 40 8.16 -2.29 0.96
C VAL A 40 9.05 -2.80 -0.16
N ASP A 41 8.65 -3.89 -0.82
CA ASP A 41 9.43 -4.52 -1.88
C ASP A 41 8.57 -5.19 -2.95
N PHE A 42 9.23 -5.65 -4.02
CA PHE A 42 8.58 -6.32 -5.14
C PHE A 42 8.24 -7.78 -4.86
N SER A 43 8.88 -8.42 -3.88
CA SER A 43 8.54 -9.79 -3.44
C SER A 43 7.16 -9.84 -2.79
N THR A 44 6.90 -8.90 -1.88
CA THR A 44 5.62 -8.71 -1.23
C THR A 44 4.55 -8.31 -2.24
N LEU A 45 4.87 -7.43 -3.19
CA LEU A 45 3.98 -7.14 -4.31
C LEU A 45 3.58 -8.41 -5.07
N LYS A 46 4.54 -9.30 -5.38
CA LYS A 46 4.30 -10.54 -6.12
C LYS A 46 3.36 -11.49 -5.37
N ASN A 47 3.40 -11.48 -4.04
CA ASN A 47 2.46 -12.24 -3.19
C ASN A 47 1.07 -11.60 -3.15
N LEU A 48 0.97 -10.28 -3.34
CA LEU A 48 -0.30 -9.55 -3.34
C LEU A 48 -1.02 -9.58 -4.70
N ALA A 49 -0.28 -9.49 -5.81
CA ALA A 49 -0.82 -9.41 -7.16
C ALA A 49 0.20 -9.86 -8.23
N ARG A 50 -0.31 -10.37 -9.35
CA ARG A 50 0.49 -10.68 -10.55
C ARG A 50 0.63 -9.43 -11.43
N ALA A 51 1.84 -8.91 -11.54
CA ALA A 51 2.16 -7.84 -12.50
C ALA A 51 2.24 -8.39 -13.93
N PRO A 52 1.56 -7.77 -14.93
CA PRO A 52 1.73 -8.15 -16.32
C PRO A 52 3.15 -7.87 -16.81
N ASN A 53 3.73 -8.80 -17.58
CA ASN A 53 5.12 -8.70 -18.05
C ASN A 53 5.37 -7.43 -18.88
N ALA A 54 4.37 -6.96 -19.65
CA ALA A 54 4.46 -5.75 -20.44
C ALA A 54 4.74 -4.49 -19.60
N PHE A 55 4.28 -4.47 -18.34
CA PHE A 55 4.37 -3.29 -17.47
C PHE A 55 5.39 -3.44 -16.34
N LYS A 56 6.12 -4.56 -16.25
CA LYS A 56 7.06 -4.82 -15.13
C LYS A 56 8.12 -3.73 -14.97
N ASN A 57 8.63 -3.20 -16.08
CA ASN A 57 9.64 -2.14 -16.06
C ASN A 57 9.06 -0.80 -15.63
N LEU A 58 7.84 -0.47 -16.06
CA LEU A 58 7.11 0.71 -15.63
C LEU A 58 6.91 0.64 -14.11
N ILE A 59 6.31 -0.44 -13.61
CA ILE A 59 6.05 -0.65 -12.18
C ILE A 59 7.33 -0.52 -11.35
N ARG A 60 8.46 -1.09 -11.82
CA ARG A 60 9.74 -1.06 -11.09
C ARG A 60 10.36 0.34 -11.00
N ARG A 61 10.17 1.15 -12.04
CA ARG A 61 10.80 2.48 -12.19
C ARG A 61 9.93 3.60 -11.65
N SER A 62 8.61 3.41 -11.57
CA SER A 62 7.68 4.40 -11.01
C SER A 62 7.96 4.67 -9.53
N THR A 63 7.75 5.92 -9.12
CA THR A 63 7.88 6.40 -7.74
C THR A 63 6.61 7.13 -7.34
N LYS A 64 6.14 6.94 -6.10
CA LYS A 64 4.91 7.58 -5.60
C LYS A 64 3.68 7.28 -6.47
N THR A 65 3.71 6.17 -7.20
CA THR A 65 2.65 5.74 -8.13
C THR A 65 1.96 4.50 -7.58
N THR A 66 0.64 4.49 -7.62
CA THR A 66 -0.18 3.33 -7.24
C THR A 66 -0.73 2.69 -8.50
N PHE A 67 -0.64 1.38 -8.60
CA PHE A 67 -1.23 0.63 -9.70
C PHE A 67 -2.40 -0.20 -9.19
N ILE A 68 -3.48 -0.25 -9.98
CA ILE A 68 -4.58 -1.19 -9.78
C ILE A 68 -4.27 -2.43 -10.61
N TYR A 69 -4.21 -3.59 -9.94
CA TYR A 69 -3.89 -4.87 -10.57
C TYR A 69 -5.16 -5.62 -10.99
N PRO A 70 -5.05 -6.67 -11.83
CA PRO A 70 -6.22 -7.44 -12.29
C PRO A 70 -7.08 -8.05 -11.18
N ASN A 71 -6.53 -8.25 -9.98
CA ASN A 71 -7.28 -8.70 -8.79
C ASN A 71 -7.92 -7.55 -8.00
N SER A 72 -8.09 -6.38 -8.63
CA SER A 72 -8.68 -5.15 -8.08
C SER A 72 -7.94 -4.56 -6.86
N LYS A 73 -6.76 -5.08 -6.50
CA LYS A 73 -5.93 -4.50 -5.45
C LYS A 73 -5.17 -3.30 -5.98
N ALA A 74 -5.26 -2.19 -5.26
CA ALA A 74 -4.43 -1.02 -5.48
C ALA A 74 -3.15 -1.17 -4.64
N VAL A 75 -2.00 -1.30 -5.29
CA VAL A 75 -0.71 -1.49 -4.58
C VAL A 75 0.30 -0.43 -5.02
N ARG A 76 1.00 0.15 -4.05
CA ARG A 76 2.15 1.02 -4.24
C ARG A 76 3.38 0.37 -3.63
N VAL A 77 4.48 0.32 -4.37
CA VAL A 77 5.79 -0.05 -3.80
C VAL A 77 6.45 1.22 -3.29
N ILE A 78 6.61 1.33 -1.96
CA ILE A 78 7.15 2.51 -1.28
C ILE A 78 8.66 2.40 -1.11
N LYS A 79 9.35 3.55 -1.05
CA LYS A 79 10.81 3.65 -0.88
C LYS A 79 11.15 4.80 0.07
N GLY A 80 12.38 4.79 0.60
CA GLY A 80 12.89 5.83 1.50
C GLY A 80 12.33 5.74 2.92
N ARG A 81 12.33 6.85 3.67
CA ARG A 81 11.99 6.89 5.10
C ARG A 81 10.63 6.27 5.43
N HIS A 82 9.63 6.48 4.57
CA HIS A 82 8.32 5.85 4.73
C HIS A 82 8.40 4.33 4.59
N GLY A 83 9.20 3.82 3.64
CA GLY A 83 9.48 2.38 3.56
C GLY A 83 10.24 1.85 4.78
N ASP A 84 11.15 2.64 5.35
CA ASP A 84 11.90 2.26 6.55
C ASP A 84 10.99 2.14 7.77
N PHE A 85 9.93 2.94 7.89
CA PHE A 85 8.91 2.81 8.94
C PHE A 85 8.28 1.41 8.96
N PHE A 86 8.04 0.81 7.79
CA PHE A 86 7.43 -0.52 7.70
C PHE A 86 8.38 -1.64 8.10
N LYS A 87 9.71 -1.43 8.08
CA LYS A 87 10.69 -2.44 8.52
C LYS A 87 10.62 -2.73 10.03
N ALA A 88 9.96 -1.86 10.79
CA ALA A 88 9.75 -2.07 12.23
C ALA A 88 8.58 -3.03 12.55
N PHE A 89 7.85 -3.54 11.56
CA PHE A 89 6.62 -4.33 11.72
C PHE A 89 6.52 -5.52 10.75
#